data_AF-A0AA42WGA1-F1
#
_entry.id   AF-A0AA42WGA1-F1
#
_cell.length_a   1.000
_cell.length_b   1.000
_cell.length_c   1.000
_cell.angle_alpha   90.00
_cell.angle_beta   90.00
_cell.angle_gamma   90.00
#
_symmetry.space_group_name_H-M   'P 1'
#
loop_
_entity.id
_entity.type
_entity.pdbx_description
1 polymer ?
#
loop_
_entity_poly.entity_id
_entity_poly.type
_entity_poly.pdbx_seq_one_letter_code
_entity_poly.pdbx_strand_id
1 'polypeptide(L)'
;MAAASPSRRHRPVRRALVPWVAAAGLLALWQLASLAGWPLARDLPAPSAVLSAAVSAAGSGELWAPLRVGLWGAAAAALLGAVLGGWRGVRTGDRKLIEMGRSVGLAGWPLWRDVILPGALPTVLSGARLALALFWVLRVTVDIAATGSGSGHAAFVPILLYALLALATDALVRVLARRALRWDAAFVPDRAGAY
;
A
#
# COMPACT_ATOMS: atom_id res chain seq x y z
N MET A 1 -15.52 -48.16 17.70
CA MET A 1 -16.04 -47.01 18.46
C MET A 1 -15.45 -45.75 17.82
N ALA A 2 -16.13 -45.21 16.80
CA ALA A 2 -15.58 -44.20 15.90
C ALA A 2 -15.77 -42.78 16.46
N ALA A 3 -14.68 -41.99 16.41
CA ALA A 3 -14.63 -40.60 16.85
C ALA A 3 -15.50 -39.69 15.98
N ALA A 4 -16.37 -38.90 16.62
CA ALA A 4 -17.11 -37.84 15.96
C ALA A 4 -16.16 -36.68 15.63
N SER A 5 -15.93 -36.45 14.34
CA SER A 5 -15.21 -35.28 13.82
C SER A 5 -16.06 -34.02 13.97
N PRO A 6 -15.58 -32.92 14.60
CA PRO A 6 -16.35 -31.69 14.69
C PRO A 6 -16.34 -30.95 13.34
N SER A 7 -17.51 -30.85 12.73
CA SER A 7 -17.75 -30.10 11.49
C SER A 7 -17.41 -28.61 11.65
N ARG A 8 -16.48 -28.09 10.85
CA ARG A 8 -16.21 -26.65 10.70
C ARG A 8 -17.42 -25.96 10.07
N ARG A 9 -18.18 -25.19 10.86
CA ARG A 9 -19.26 -24.33 10.34
C ARG A 9 -18.66 -23.16 9.56
N HIS A 10 -18.81 -23.20 8.25
CA HIS A 10 -18.73 -22.03 7.38
C HIS A 10 -19.71 -20.96 7.89
N ARG A 11 -19.23 -19.75 8.17
CA ARG A 11 -20.06 -18.54 8.33
C ARG A 11 -19.80 -17.61 7.14
N PRO A 12 -20.38 -17.84 5.96
CA PRO A 12 -20.02 -17.09 4.77
C PRO A 12 -20.98 -15.91 4.53
N VAL A 13 -20.48 -14.87 3.86
CA VAL A 13 -21.22 -13.76 3.23
C VAL A 13 -21.78 -12.64 4.13
N ARG A 14 -22.56 -12.92 5.18
CA ARG A 14 -23.27 -11.83 5.90
C ARG A 14 -22.34 -10.85 6.63
N ARG A 15 -21.19 -11.31 7.13
CA ARG A 15 -20.14 -10.45 7.73
C ARG A 15 -19.32 -9.67 6.69
N ALA A 16 -19.34 -10.10 5.42
CA ALA A 16 -18.61 -9.42 4.36
C ALA A 16 -19.36 -8.21 3.80
N LEU A 17 -20.71 -8.21 3.83
CA LEU A 17 -21.55 -7.14 3.26
C LEU A 17 -21.78 -5.97 4.22
N VAL A 18 -21.76 -6.21 5.54
CA VAL A 18 -21.95 -5.18 6.57
C VAL A 18 -21.04 -3.94 6.39
N PRO A 19 -19.71 -4.07 6.18
CA PRO A 19 -18.85 -2.90 6.01
C PRO A 19 -19.14 -2.11 4.73
N TRP A 20 -19.58 -2.77 3.65
CA TRP A 20 -19.91 -2.11 2.39
C TRP A 20 -21.22 -1.32 2.47
N VAL A 21 -22.25 -1.89 3.11
CA VAL A 21 -23.52 -1.19 3.33
C VAL A 21 -23.32 0.00 4.28
N ALA A 22 -22.50 -0.17 5.32
CA ALA A 22 -22.15 0.93 6.21
C ALA A 22 -21.41 2.06 5.48
N ALA A 23 -20.43 1.72 4.63
CA ALA A 23 -19.71 2.71 3.82
C ALA A 23 -20.62 3.43 2.84
N ALA A 24 -21.49 2.70 2.13
CA ALA A 24 -22.45 3.29 1.20
C ALA A 24 -23.48 4.20 1.89
N GLY A 25 -24.00 3.76 3.05
CA GLY A 25 -24.91 4.57 3.87
C GLY A 25 -24.25 5.84 4.40
N LEU A 26 -22.99 5.75 4.82
CA LEU A 26 -22.21 6.92 5.25
C LEU A 26 -22.01 7.91 4.10
N LEU A 27 -21.67 7.42 2.90
CA LEU A 27 -21.53 8.27 1.71
C LEU A 27 -22.84 8.94 1.32
N ALA A 28 -23.96 8.21 1.38
CA ALA A 28 -25.28 8.76 1.09
C ALA A 28 -25.69 9.84 2.11
N LEU A 29 -25.47 9.57 3.40
CA LEU A 29 -25.71 10.53 4.47
C LEU A 29 -24.84 11.79 4.29
N TRP A 30 -23.57 11.60 3.93
CA TRP A 30 -22.64 12.70 3.68
C TRP A 30 -23.05 13.53 2.46
N GLN A 31 -23.45 12.89 1.36
CA GLN A 31 -23.96 13.58 0.17
C GLN A 31 -25.21 14.41 0.50
N LEU A 32 -26.15 13.85 1.27
CA LEU A 32 -27.37 14.55 1.67
C LEU A 32 -27.06 15.73 2.61
N ALA A 33 -26.10 15.57 3.53
CA ALA A 33 -25.66 16.64 4.43
C ALA A 33 -25.02 17.81 3.67
N SER A 34 -24.22 17.52 2.64
CA SER A 34 -23.65 18.53 1.74
C SER A 34 -24.71 19.26 0.92
N LEU A 35 -25.73 18.54 0.40
CA LEU A 35 -26.83 19.14 -0.37
C LEU A 35 -27.76 20.02 0.50
N ALA A 36 -27.96 19.65 1.76
CA ALA A 36 -28.79 20.40 2.70
C ALA A 36 -28.15 21.71 3.20
N GLY A 37 -26.92 22.01 2.78
CA GLY A 37 -26.21 23.23 3.19
C GLY A 37 -25.88 23.25 4.70
N TRP A 38 -25.71 22.07 5.31
CA TRP A 38 -25.40 21.98 6.73
C TRP A 38 -24.11 22.77 7.03
N PRO A 39 -24.03 23.61 8.08
CA PRO A 39 -22.86 24.43 8.36
C PRO A 39 -21.51 23.67 8.43
N LEU A 40 -21.51 22.39 8.83
CA LEU A 40 -20.32 21.52 8.84
C LEU A 40 -19.94 20.98 7.44
N ALA A 41 -20.87 20.96 6.50
CA ALA A 41 -20.68 20.42 5.15
C ALA A 41 -20.34 21.49 4.12
N ARG A 42 -20.25 22.76 4.53
CA ARG A 42 -19.92 23.91 3.65
C ARG A 42 -18.45 23.90 3.19
N ASP A 43 -17.57 23.30 4.00
CA ASP A 43 -16.13 23.20 3.72
C ASP A 43 -15.74 21.85 3.10
N LEU A 44 -16.65 20.87 3.14
CA LEU A 44 -16.43 19.53 2.61
C LEU A 44 -17.07 19.42 1.22
N PRO A 45 -16.27 19.25 0.15
CA PRO A 45 -16.81 19.11 -1.18
C PRO A 45 -17.70 17.86 -1.28
N ALA A 46 -18.87 17.99 -1.89
CA ALA A 46 -19.73 16.84 -2.15
C ALA A 46 -18.95 15.81 -2.99
N PRO A 47 -19.05 14.49 -2.70
CA PRO A 47 -18.31 13.48 -3.45
C PRO A 47 -18.60 13.52 -4.95
N SER A 48 -19.84 13.85 -5.34
CA SER A 48 -20.19 14.07 -6.76
C SER A 48 -19.41 15.21 -7.40
N ALA A 49 -19.11 16.27 -6.65
CA ALA A 49 -18.42 17.46 -7.14
C ALA A 49 -16.89 17.23 -7.25
N VAL A 50 -16.31 16.42 -6.37
CA VAL A 50 -14.92 15.94 -6.53
C VAL A 50 -14.80 15.07 -7.79
N LEU A 51 -15.77 14.18 -8.02
CA LEU A 51 -15.80 13.33 -9.21
C LEU A 51 -15.97 14.13 -10.50
N SER A 52 -16.88 15.12 -10.54
CA SER A 52 -17.03 15.97 -11.72
C SER A 52 -15.77 16.79 -12.01
N ALA A 53 -15.11 17.30 -10.97
CA ALA A 53 -13.85 18.01 -11.10
C ALA A 53 -12.72 17.09 -11.60
N ALA A 54 -12.70 15.83 -11.17
CA ALA A 54 -11.76 14.83 -11.67
C ALA A 54 -12.01 14.50 -13.16
N VAL A 55 -13.26 14.39 -13.57
CA VAL A 55 -13.63 14.14 -14.97
C VAL A 55 -13.28 15.34 -15.85
N SER A 56 -13.54 16.57 -15.40
CA SER A 56 -13.14 17.77 -16.15
C SER A 56 -11.63 17.90 -16.27
N ALA A 57 -10.89 17.62 -15.19
CA ALA A 57 -9.43 17.61 -15.20
C ALA A 57 -8.84 16.52 -16.12
N ALA A 58 -9.53 15.39 -16.25
CA ALA A 58 -9.16 14.33 -17.17
C ALA A 58 -9.32 14.76 -18.63
N GLY A 59 -10.40 15.50 -18.95
CA GLY A 59 -10.63 16.06 -20.28
C GLY A 59 -9.67 17.20 -20.66
N SER A 60 -9.19 17.98 -19.68
CA SER A 60 -8.27 19.11 -19.88
C SER A 60 -6.79 18.71 -19.98
N GLY A 61 -6.43 17.47 -19.60
CA GLY A 61 -5.04 17.01 -19.56
C GLY A 61 -4.25 17.50 -18.35
N GLU A 62 -4.86 18.29 -17.46
CA GLU A 62 -4.24 18.87 -16.26
C GLU A 62 -3.82 17.79 -15.24
N LEU A 63 -4.40 16.59 -15.31
CA LEU A 63 -4.01 15.45 -14.46
C LEU A 63 -2.58 14.96 -14.72
N TRP A 64 -2.00 15.26 -15.88
CA TRP A 64 -0.75 14.65 -16.28
C TRP A 64 0.44 15.11 -15.45
N ALA A 65 0.48 16.39 -15.10
CA ALA A 65 1.54 16.93 -14.25
C ALA A 65 1.52 16.32 -12.83
N PRO A 66 0.39 16.32 -12.09
CA PRO A 66 0.27 15.64 -10.79
C PRO A 66 0.62 14.16 -10.84
N LEU A 67 0.09 13.43 -11.84
CA LEU A 67 0.37 11.99 -12.03
C LEU A 67 1.87 11.71 -12.11
N ARG A 68 2.57 12.45 -12.97
CA ARG A 68 4.00 12.25 -13.20
C ARG A 68 4.83 12.57 -11.95
N VAL A 69 4.51 13.65 -11.24
CA VAL A 69 5.24 14.00 -10.00
C VAL A 69 5.01 12.95 -8.92
N GLY A 70 3.76 12.47 -8.77
CA GLY A 70 3.43 11.38 -7.86
C GLY A 70 4.19 10.09 -8.18
N LEU A 71 4.22 9.69 -9.46
CA LEU A 71 4.94 8.49 -9.93
C LEU A 71 6.45 8.57 -9.68
N TRP A 72 7.09 9.67 -10.05
CA TRP A 72 8.54 9.83 -9.84
C TRP A 72 8.91 9.90 -8.37
N GLY A 73 8.13 10.62 -7.56
CA GLY A 73 8.35 10.68 -6.13
C GLY A 73 8.18 9.31 -5.45
N ALA A 74 7.15 8.54 -5.85
CA ALA A 74 6.95 7.19 -5.36
C ALA A 74 8.11 6.26 -5.77
N ALA A 75 8.58 6.35 -7.01
CA ALA A 75 9.74 5.59 -7.48
C ALA A 75 11.01 5.93 -6.69
N ALA A 76 11.29 7.22 -6.49
CA ALA A 76 12.43 7.67 -5.69
C ALA A 76 12.33 7.17 -4.23
N ALA A 77 11.16 7.27 -3.62
CA ALA A 77 10.92 6.77 -2.26
C ALA A 77 11.12 5.25 -2.18
N ALA A 78 10.57 4.49 -3.13
CA ALA A 78 10.74 3.04 -3.20
C ALA A 78 12.22 2.65 -3.32
N LEU A 79 12.98 3.33 -4.18
CA LEU A 79 14.42 3.10 -4.35
C LEU A 79 15.20 3.41 -3.08
N LEU A 80 14.94 4.54 -2.43
CA LEU A 80 15.57 4.89 -1.15
C LEU A 80 15.25 3.84 -0.08
N GLY A 81 13.99 3.44 0.04
CA GLY A 81 13.57 2.40 0.98
C GLY A 81 14.21 1.05 0.68
N ALA A 82 14.34 0.68 -0.60
CA ALA A 82 15.00 -0.54 -1.04
C ALA A 82 16.48 -0.55 -0.66
N VAL A 83 17.20 0.55 -0.89
CA VAL A 83 18.61 0.68 -0.52
C VAL A 83 18.80 0.56 0.99
N LEU A 84 17.99 1.27 1.78
CA LEU A 84 18.05 1.20 3.24
C LEU A 84 17.68 -0.20 3.77
N GLY A 85 16.68 -0.84 3.17
CA GLY A 85 16.26 -2.19 3.49
C GLY A 85 17.32 -3.24 3.14
N GLY A 86 18.02 -3.07 2.01
CA GLY A 86 19.14 -3.92 1.61
C GLY A 86 20.35 -3.77 2.52
N TRP A 87 20.69 -2.53 2.90
CA TRP A 87 21.76 -2.28 3.85
C TRP A 87 21.49 -2.91 5.22
N ARG A 88 20.25 -2.82 5.71
CA ARG A 88 19.82 -3.53 6.92
C ARG A 88 19.91 -5.04 6.74
N GLY A 89 19.38 -5.57 5.65
CA GLY A 89 19.38 -7.01 5.34
C GLY A 89 20.77 -7.63 5.30
N VAL A 90 21.75 -6.93 4.72
CA VAL A 90 23.15 -7.39 4.69
C VAL A 90 23.78 -7.37 6.09
N ARG A 91 23.44 -6.39 6.93
CA ARG A 91 23.98 -6.28 8.30
C ARG A 91 23.35 -7.26 9.29
N THR A 92 22.06 -7.55 9.15
CA THR A 92 21.32 -8.47 10.03
C THR A 92 21.20 -9.88 9.46
N GLY A 93 21.70 -10.11 8.24
CA GLY A 93 21.63 -11.40 7.56
C GLY A 93 22.30 -12.51 8.37
N ASP A 94 21.73 -13.71 8.27
CA ASP A 94 22.19 -14.85 9.05
C ASP A 94 23.60 -15.25 8.61
N ARG A 95 24.61 -14.95 9.45
CA ARG A 95 26.01 -15.31 9.19
C ARG A 95 26.16 -16.80 8.88
N LYS A 96 25.30 -17.63 9.47
CA LYS A 96 25.28 -19.07 9.24
C LYS A 96 24.97 -19.43 7.79
N LEU A 97 24.08 -18.72 7.11
CA LEU A 97 23.77 -18.95 5.68
C LEU A 97 24.98 -18.61 4.80
N ILE A 98 25.71 -17.55 5.14
CA ILE A 98 26.91 -17.13 4.41
C ILE A 98 28.04 -18.15 4.63
N GLU A 99 28.24 -18.61 5.85
CA GLU A 99 29.24 -19.63 6.20
C GLU A 99 28.92 -20.97 5.53
N MET A 100 27.65 -21.36 5.47
CA MET A 100 27.22 -22.56 4.77
C MET A 100 27.42 -22.47 3.25
N GLY A 101 27.16 -21.30 2.64
CA GLY A 101 27.47 -21.09 1.23
C GLY A 101 28.98 -21.23 0.94
N ARG A 102 29.83 -20.69 1.82
CA ARG A 102 31.28 -20.82 1.69
C ARG A 102 31.77 -22.25 1.90
N SER A 103 31.15 -23.05 2.78
CA SER A 103 31.55 -24.45 2.99
C SER A 103 31.29 -25.35 1.77
N VAL A 104 30.38 -24.94 0.88
CA VAL A 104 30.12 -25.59 -0.42
C VAL A 104 31.00 -25.00 -1.55
N GLY A 105 31.90 -24.05 -1.23
CA GLY A 105 32.83 -23.43 -2.18
C GLY A 105 32.28 -22.20 -2.91
N LEU A 106 31.13 -21.66 -2.51
CA LEU A 106 30.61 -20.41 -3.10
C LEU A 106 31.41 -19.20 -2.61
N ALA A 107 31.98 -18.44 -3.54
CA ALA A 107 32.70 -17.19 -3.27
C ALA A 107 32.35 -16.11 -4.30
N GLY A 108 32.41 -14.83 -3.90
CA GLY A 108 32.21 -13.69 -4.80
C GLY A 108 30.78 -13.55 -5.32
N TRP A 109 30.61 -13.50 -6.65
CA TRP A 109 29.32 -13.25 -7.30
C TRP A 109 28.27 -14.35 -7.07
N PRO A 110 28.59 -15.66 -7.19
CA PRO A 110 27.68 -16.74 -6.81
C PRO A 110 27.14 -16.61 -5.38
N LEU A 111 28.01 -16.33 -4.41
CA LEU A 111 27.60 -16.14 -3.01
C LEU A 111 26.65 -14.94 -2.85
N TRP A 112 26.93 -13.84 -3.55
CA TRP A 112 26.07 -12.66 -3.53
C TRP A 112 24.69 -12.93 -4.13
N ARG A 113 24.62 -13.57 -5.31
CA ARG A 113 23.35 -13.83 -6.01
C ARG A 113 22.51 -14.93 -5.36
N ASP A 114 23.15 -15.98 -4.84
CA ASP A 114 22.45 -17.18 -4.39
C ASP A 114 22.17 -17.20 -2.89
N VAL A 115 22.90 -16.39 -2.09
CA VAL A 115 22.73 -16.33 -0.63
C VAL A 115 22.35 -14.93 -0.15
N ILE A 116 23.15 -13.92 -0.47
CA ILE A 116 22.99 -12.57 0.12
C ILE A 116 21.77 -11.85 -0.47
N LEU A 117 21.64 -11.83 -1.79
CA LEU A 117 20.55 -11.17 -2.50
C LEU A 117 19.18 -11.74 -2.12
N PRO A 118 18.94 -13.07 -2.15
CA PRO A 118 17.65 -13.64 -1.74
C PRO A 118 17.41 -13.46 -0.24
N GLY A 119 18.45 -13.53 0.61
CA GLY A 119 18.32 -13.28 2.05
C GLY A 119 18.00 -11.83 2.42
N ALA A 120 18.49 -10.86 1.64
CA ALA A 120 18.20 -9.43 1.83
C ALA A 120 16.93 -8.97 1.11
N LEU A 121 16.40 -9.76 0.17
CA LEU A 121 15.21 -9.40 -0.61
C LEU A 121 13.97 -9.07 0.26
N PRO A 122 13.64 -9.82 1.33
CA PRO A 122 12.52 -9.51 2.20
C PRO A 122 12.66 -8.13 2.88
N THR A 123 13.87 -7.79 3.33
CA THR A 123 14.13 -6.51 4.00
C THR A 123 14.16 -5.34 3.03
N VAL A 124 14.68 -5.55 1.80
CA VAL A 124 14.61 -4.58 0.69
C VAL A 124 13.15 -4.25 0.37
N LEU A 125 12.32 -5.27 0.15
CA LEU A 125 10.91 -5.08 -0.19
C LEU A 125 10.12 -4.41 0.93
N SER A 126 10.43 -4.78 2.19
CA SER A 126 9.82 -4.15 3.36
C SER A 126 10.23 -2.68 3.50
N GLY A 127 11.50 -2.36 3.27
CA GLY A 127 12.00 -0.98 3.28
C GLY A 127 11.38 -0.12 2.18
N ALA A 128 11.29 -0.64 0.96
CA ALA A 128 10.65 0.03 -0.16
C ALA A 128 9.17 0.33 0.12
N ARG A 129 8.45 -0.64 0.69
CA ARG A 129 7.04 -0.49 1.07
C ARG A 129 6.84 0.59 2.13
N LEU A 130 7.69 0.62 3.16
CA LEU A 130 7.61 1.64 4.20
C LEU A 130 7.85 3.04 3.62
N ALA A 131 8.87 3.20 2.80
CA ALA A 131 9.17 4.48 2.17
C ALA A 131 8.06 4.95 1.23
N LEU A 132 7.43 4.04 0.48
CA LEU A 132 6.24 4.32 -0.33
C LEU A 132 5.06 4.78 0.52
N ALA A 133 4.77 4.08 1.62
CA ALA A 133 3.69 4.46 2.53
C ALA A 133 3.90 5.88 3.10
N LEU A 134 5.13 6.17 3.54
CA LEU A 134 5.50 7.50 4.03
C LEU A 134 5.41 8.58 2.95
N PHE A 135 5.87 8.28 1.73
CA PHE A 135 5.79 9.20 0.60
C PHE A 135 4.35 9.62 0.32
N TRP A 136 3.41 8.68 0.24
CA TRP A 136 2.01 8.99 -0.03
C TRP A 136 1.37 9.85 1.06
N VAL A 137 1.68 9.56 2.33
CA VAL A 137 1.20 10.38 3.45
C VAL A 137 1.75 11.79 3.37
N LEU A 138 3.05 11.95 3.16
CA LEU A 138 3.67 13.28 3.04
C LEU A 138 3.14 14.06 1.84
N ARG A 139 2.90 13.38 0.72
CA ARG A 139 2.36 14.02 -0.48
C ARG A 139 0.97 14.60 -0.22
N VAL A 140 0.07 13.81 0.36
CA VAL A 140 -1.28 14.27 0.74
C VAL A 140 -1.21 15.45 1.71
N THR A 141 -0.31 15.43 2.69
CA THR A 141 -0.11 16.55 3.61
C THR A 141 0.30 17.84 2.87
N VAL A 142 1.18 17.74 1.88
CA VAL A 142 1.59 18.90 1.06
C VAL A 142 0.41 19.46 0.25
N ASP A 143 -0.43 18.61 -0.33
CA ASP A 143 -1.58 19.07 -1.14
C ASP A 143 -2.64 19.76 -0.27
N ILE A 144 -2.90 19.24 0.93
CA ILE A 144 -3.80 19.88 1.91
C ILE A 144 -3.26 21.27 2.28
N ALA A 145 -1.95 21.39 2.52
CA ALA A 145 -1.33 22.69 2.85
C ALA A 145 -1.37 23.69 1.67
N ALA A 146 -1.34 23.21 0.43
CA ALA A 146 -1.39 24.03 -0.78
C ALA A 146 -2.80 24.55 -1.12
N THR A 147 -3.85 24.10 -0.43
CA THR A 147 -5.28 24.37 -0.73
C THR A 147 -5.75 25.78 -0.37
N GLY A 148 -4.84 26.71 -0.06
CA GLY A 148 -5.18 28.04 0.49
C GLY A 148 -5.89 29.03 -0.44
N SER A 149 -6.14 28.74 -1.72
CA SER A 149 -6.54 29.78 -2.69
C SER A 149 -7.49 29.38 -3.83
N GLY A 150 -8.04 28.16 -3.87
CA GLY A 150 -8.88 27.69 -4.98
C GLY A 150 -10.22 27.14 -4.53
N SER A 151 -11.22 27.10 -5.43
CA SER A 151 -12.52 26.48 -5.21
C SER A 151 -12.36 25.14 -4.48
N GLY A 152 -12.95 25.01 -3.29
CA GLY A 152 -12.63 23.94 -2.32
C GLY A 152 -12.70 22.51 -2.85
N HIS A 153 -13.35 22.26 -3.99
CA HIS A 153 -13.46 20.94 -4.63
C HIS A 153 -12.22 20.55 -5.46
N ALA A 154 -11.56 21.53 -6.11
CA ALA A 154 -10.43 21.28 -7.01
C ALA A 154 -9.20 20.75 -6.26
N ALA A 155 -9.04 21.16 -5.00
CA ALA A 155 -7.99 20.68 -4.11
C ALA A 155 -8.07 19.18 -3.76
N PHE A 156 -9.25 18.58 -3.88
CA PHE A 156 -9.48 17.17 -3.56
C PHE A 156 -9.22 16.26 -4.76
N VAL A 157 -9.13 16.80 -5.97
CA VAL A 157 -8.84 16.01 -7.19
C VAL A 157 -7.45 15.38 -7.13
N PRO A 158 -6.35 16.10 -6.80
CA PRO A 158 -5.04 15.49 -6.62
C PRO A 158 -5.05 14.45 -5.49
N ILE A 159 -5.71 14.74 -4.36
CA ILE A 159 -5.80 13.81 -3.22
C ILE A 159 -6.46 12.49 -3.64
N LEU A 160 -7.59 12.55 -4.36
CA LEU A 160 -8.28 11.38 -4.89
C LEU A 160 -7.38 10.60 -5.86
N LEU A 161 -6.70 11.31 -6.76
CA LEU A 161 -5.76 10.74 -7.73
C LEU A 161 -4.60 10.01 -7.04
N TYR A 162 -3.99 10.63 -6.02
CA TYR A 162 -2.90 10.04 -5.27
C TYR A 162 -3.36 8.87 -4.41
N ALA A 163 -4.58 8.90 -3.85
CA ALA A 163 -5.15 7.76 -3.14
C ALA A 163 -5.31 6.53 -4.06
N LEU A 164 -5.77 6.74 -5.29
CA LEU A 164 -5.85 5.68 -6.31
C LEU A 164 -4.46 5.17 -6.68
N LEU A 165 -3.48 6.07 -6.87
CA LEU A 165 -2.11 5.72 -7.24
C LEU A 165 -1.39 4.98 -6.10
N ALA A 166 -1.64 5.36 -4.85
CA ALA A 166 -1.16 4.68 -3.66
C ALA A 166 -1.71 3.25 -3.60
N LEU A 167 -3.01 3.07 -3.82
CA LEU A 167 -3.64 1.75 -3.85
C LEU A 167 -3.06 0.87 -4.96
N ALA A 168 -2.87 1.43 -6.16
CA ALA A 168 -2.27 0.73 -7.29
C ALA A 168 -0.83 0.31 -6.99
N THR A 169 -0.04 1.22 -6.39
CA THR A 169 1.36 0.96 -6.01
C THR A 169 1.44 -0.10 -4.92
N ASP A 170 0.60 -0.02 -3.88
CA ASP A 170 0.55 -1.03 -2.81
C ASP A 170 0.07 -2.38 -3.32
N ALA A 171 -0.87 -2.41 -4.27
CA ALA A 171 -1.31 -3.65 -4.91
C ALA A 171 -0.16 -4.26 -5.70
N LEU A 172 0.57 -3.45 -6.47
CA LEU A 172 1.75 -3.87 -7.23
C LEU A 172 2.84 -4.44 -6.31
N VAL A 173 3.20 -3.71 -5.25
CA VAL A 173 4.20 -4.16 -4.27
C VAL A 173 3.77 -5.45 -3.60
N ARG A 174 2.48 -5.60 -3.22
CA ARG A 174 1.97 -6.85 -2.65
C ARG A 174 2.03 -8.01 -3.63
N VAL A 175 1.72 -7.78 -4.91
CA VAL A 175 1.83 -8.82 -5.95
C VAL A 175 3.29 -9.20 -6.19
N LEU A 176 4.18 -8.23 -6.27
CA LEU A 176 5.62 -8.46 -6.44
C LEU A 176 6.20 -9.20 -5.23
N ALA A 177 5.85 -8.78 -4.02
CA ALA A 177 6.27 -9.44 -2.79
C ALA A 177 5.78 -10.89 -2.73
N ARG A 178 4.51 -11.17 -3.04
CA ARG A 178 3.98 -12.55 -3.10
C ARG A 178 4.72 -13.42 -4.12
N ARG A 179 5.13 -12.85 -5.25
CA ARG A 179 5.90 -13.57 -6.28
C ARG A 179 7.36 -13.75 -5.90
N ALA A 180 7.95 -12.79 -5.20
CA ALA A 180 9.37 -12.76 -4.87
C ALA A 180 9.69 -13.49 -3.57
N LEU A 181 8.72 -13.64 -2.67
CA LEU A 181 8.86 -14.31 -1.37
C LEU A 181 8.08 -15.63 -1.29
N ARG A 182 7.66 -16.18 -2.44
CA ARG A 182 6.97 -17.48 -2.51
C ARG A 182 7.79 -18.63 -1.89
N TRP A 183 9.10 -18.45 -1.80
CA TRP A 183 10.09 -19.41 -1.31
C TRP A 183 10.35 -19.29 0.20
N ASP A 184 9.89 -18.22 0.84
CA ASP A 184 10.15 -17.95 2.25
C ASP A 184 9.09 -18.66 3.12
N ALA A 185 9.45 -19.83 3.63
CA ALA A 185 8.59 -20.67 4.46
C ALA A 185 8.24 -20.03 5.82
N ALA A 186 8.86 -18.91 6.20
CA ALA A 186 8.56 -18.18 7.43
C ALA A 186 7.24 -17.40 7.39
N PHE A 187 6.58 -17.27 6.22
CA PHE A 187 5.22 -16.72 6.12
C PHE A 187 4.14 -17.78 6.36
N VAL A 188 4.37 -18.73 7.26
CA VAL A 188 3.30 -19.53 7.86
C VAL A 188 2.77 -18.71 9.02
N PRO A 189 1.53 -18.19 8.97
CA PRO A 189 0.93 -17.58 10.15
C PRO A 189 0.92 -18.63 11.24
N ASP A 190 1.56 -18.27 12.33
CA ASP A 190 1.74 -19.05 13.53
C ASP A 190 0.44 -19.79 13.90
N ARG A 191 0.49 -21.13 13.88
CA ARG A 191 -0.51 -21.97 14.55
C ARG A 191 -0.15 -22.19 16.03
N ALA A 192 0.59 -21.28 16.68
CA ALA A 192 0.78 -21.32 18.13
C ALA A 192 -0.49 -20.80 18.84
N GLY A 193 -1.39 -21.75 19.12
CA GLY A 193 -2.52 -21.54 20.01
C GLY A 193 -3.23 -22.85 20.35
N ALA A 194 -2.52 -23.97 20.29
CA ALA A 194 -3.07 -25.29 20.60
C ALA A 194 -2.01 -26.15 21.29
N TYR A 195 -1.63 -25.78 22.51
CA TYR A 195 -1.16 -26.69 23.55
C TYR A 195 -1.76 -26.22 24.86
#